data_AF-A0A4Q7UBC4-F1
#
_entry.id   AF-A0A4Q7UBC4-F1
#
_cell.length_a   1.000
_cell.length_b   1.000
_cell.length_c   1.000
_cell.angle_alpha   90.00
_cell.angle_beta   90.00
_cell.angle_gamma   90.00
#
_symmetry.space_group_name_H-M   'P 1'
#
loop_
_entity.id
_entity.type
_entity.pdbx_description
1 polymer ?
#
loop_
_entity_poly.entity_id
_entity_poly.type
_entity_poly.pdbx_seq_one_letter_code
_entity_poly.pdbx_strand_id
1 'polypeptide(L)'
;MNLTALRTLLPVAALAGLTACTTPSPAPTAGAASSAPPASAAPTPSAQPSTPVAASPSGSAAPDTTRTACPVSAATLQRASGLDSSTHRIDPDHIKCARQWATAGVIAVDPQTQGDGVLVFKHSDGRWQKLGEGSALECTPFGIPTEIGDQVGCRDH
;
A
#
# COMPACT_ATOMS: atom_id res chain seq x y z
N MET A 1 -47.04 -36.15 10.78
CA MET A 1 -47.33 -36.79 9.48
C MET A 1 -47.93 -35.76 8.55
N ASN A 2 -47.17 -35.26 7.57
CA ASN A 2 -47.68 -34.85 6.26
C ASN A 2 -46.50 -34.79 5.29
N LEU A 3 -46.55 -35.69 4.31
CA LEU A 3 -45.64 -35.84 3.18
C LEU A 3 -46.07 -34.88 2.05
N THR A 4 -45.30 -34.89 0.96
CA THR A 4 -45.56 -34.29 -0.38
C THR A 4 -45.15 -32.82 -0.51
N ALA A 5 -44.28 -32.37 -1.43
CA ALA A 5 -43.89 -32.95 -2.71
C ALA A 5 -42.48 -32.50 -3.14
N LEU A 6 -41.71 -33.46 -3.66
CA LEU A 6 -40.58 -33.27 -4.57
C LEU A 6 -41.03 -32.45 -5.80
N ARG A 7 -40.25 -31.45 -6.21
CA ARG A 7 -40.17 -31.03 -7.61
C ARG A 7 -38.73 -30.72 -8.00
N THR A 8 -38.10 -31.75 -8.59
CA THR A 8 -37.33 -31.72 -9.84
C THR A 8 -36.23 -30.67 -10.01
N LEU A 9 -35.00 -31.18 -9.90
CA LEU A 9 -33.81 -30.78 -10.65
C LEU A 9 -34.10 -30.49 -12.13
N LEU A 10 -33.49 -29.44 -12.68
CA LEU A 10 -32.75 -29.48 -13.95
C LEU A 10 -31.81 -28.26 -14.06
N PRO A 11 -30.58 -28.45 -14.57
CA PRO A 11 -29.56 -27.42 -14.70
C PRO A 11 -29.72 -26.70 -16.05
N VAL A 12 -29.61 -25.38 -16.08
CA VAL A 12 -29.41 -24.63 -17.33
C VAL A 12 -27.93 -24.30 -17.43
N ALA A 13 -27.22 -25.16 -18.14
CA ALA A 13 -25.89 -24.88 -18.64
C ALA A 13 -26.00 -23.85 -19.77
N ALA A 14 -25.72 -22.58 -19.46
CA ALA A 14 -25.48 -21.56 -20.47
C ALA A 14 -23.98 -21.46 -20.75
N LEU A 15 -23.51 -22.28 -21.69
CA LEU A 15 -22.23 -22.09 -22.38
C LEU A 15 -22.38 -20.89 -23.31
N ALA A 16 -21.84 -19.74 -22.91
CA ALA A 16 -21.77 -18.55 -23.75
C ALA A 16 -20.31 -18.06 -23.86
N GLY A 17 -19.68 -18.44 -24.96
CA GLY A 17 -18.83 -17.57 -25.78
C GLY A 17 -17.58 -16.96 -25.15
N LEU A 18 -16.49 -17.72 -25.17
CA LEU A 18 -15.12 -17.17 -25.22
C LEU A 18 -14.96 -16.39 -26.53
N THR A 19 -15.20 -15.08 -26.51
CA THR A 19 -14.68 -14.18 -27.54
C THR A 19 -13.34 -13.65 -27.04
N ALA A 20 -12.27 -14.30 -27.50
CA ALA A 20 -10.91 -13.79 -27.34
C ALA A 20 -10.83 -12.42 -28.03
N CYS A 21 -10.74 -11.35 -27.25
CA CYS A 21 -10.37 -10.03 -27.76
C CYS A 21 -8.89 -10.06 -28.14
N THR A 22 -8.59 -10.54 -29.35
CA THR A 22 -7.28 -10.40 -29.97
C THR A 22 -7.11 -8.94 -30.37
N THR A 23 -6.62 -8.10 -29.45
CA THR A 23 -6.22 -6.72 -29.77
C THR A 23 -4.87 -6.77 -30.48
N PRO A 24 -4.74 -6.35 -31.75
CA PRO A 24 -3.44 -6.20 -32.37
C PRO A 24 -2.68 -5.08 -31.68
N SER A 25 -1.61 -5.45 -30.99
CA SER A 25 -0.63 -4.55 -30.39
C SER A 25 0.07 -3.74 -31.49
N PRO A 26 0.00 -2.40 -31.52
CA PRO A 26 0.83 -1.61 -32.42
C PRO A 26 2.29 -1.71 -31.98
N ALA A 27 3.16 -2.04 -32.93
CA ALA A 27 4.61 -2.12 -32.73
C ALA A 27 5.17 -0.80 -32.17
N PRO A 28 6.11 -0.83 -31.21
CA PRO A 28 6.78 0.38 -30.76
C PRO A 28 7.66 0.93 -31.90
N THR A 29 7.33 2.14 -32.35
CA THR A 29 8.19 2.91 -33.26
C THR A 29 9.46 3.31 -32.51
N ALA A 30 10.60 2.78 -32.98
CA ALA A 30 11.93 3.19 -32.56
C ALA A 30 12.21 4.63 -33.01
N GLY A 31 11.98 5.59 -32.11
CA GLY A 31 12.42 6.97 -32.26
C GLY A 31 13.85 7.13 -31.74
N ALA A 32 14.83 7.04 -32.63
CA ALA A 32 16.18 7.51 -32.38
C ALA A 32 16.22 9.03 -32.58
N ALA A 33 16.49 9.79 -31.52
CA ALA A 33 17.12 11.11 -31.63
C ALA A 33 17.83 11.46 -30.33
N SER A 34 19.15 11.29 -30.39
CA SER A 34 20.13 11.81 -29.44
C SER A 34 20.01 13.34 -29.35
N SER A 35 19.88 13.88 -28.14
CA SER A 35 20.14 15.30 -27.87
C SER A 35 21.03 15.41 -26.62
N ALA A 36 22.18 16.03 -26.84
CA ALA A 36 23.32 16.13 -25.95
C ALA A 36 23.03 16.93 -24.64
N PRO A 37 23.79 16.68 -23.56
CA PRO A 37 23.68 17.46 -22.34
C PRO A 37 24.29 18.86 -22.50
N PRO A 38 23.64 19.94 -22.02
CA PRO A 38 24.35 21.17 -21.71
C PRO A 38 25.12 21.01 -20.39
N ALA A 39 26.42 21.26 -20.45
CA ALA A 39 27.30 21.37 -19.30
C ALA A 39 27.20 22.75 -18.63
N SER A 40 27.43 22.74 -17.31
CA SER A 40 27.99 23.80 -16.45
C SER A 40 27.22 25.12 -16.25
N ALA A 41 26.69 25.26 -15.04
CA ALA A 41 26.78 26.49 -14.27
C ALA A 41 26.87 26.18 -12.75
N ALA A 42 28.09 26.19 -12.21
CA ALA A 42 28.39 26.70 -10.87
C ALA A 42 28.98 28.12 -11.07
N PRO A 43 28.99 29.08 -10.12
CA PRO A 43 28.95 28.95 -8.65
C PRO A 43 28.02 29.96 -7.93
N THR A 44 27.87 29.84 -6.60
CA THR A 44 28.18 30.88 -5.58
C THR A 44 27.78 30.37 -4.18
N PRO A 45 28.72 30.26 -3.22
CA PRO A 45 28.38 30.10 -1.81
C PRO A 45 28.23 31.48 -1.17
N SER A 46 27.00 31.87 -0.83
CA SER A 46 26.76 32.96 0.13
C SER A 46 26.72 32.38 1.54
N ALA A 47 27.81 32.59 2.26
CA ALA A 47 27.84 32.47 3.71
C ALA A 47 27.01 33.61 4.32
N GLN A 48 26.06 33.26 5.19
CA GLN A 48 25.62 34.20 6.21
C GLN A 48 25.33 33.46 7.52
N PRO A 49 25.94 33.89 8.63
CA PRO A 49 25.74 33.30 9.95
C PRO A 49 24.49 33.90 10.61
N SER A 50 23.59 33.02 11.07
CA SER A 50 22.56 33.39 12.04
C SER A 50 22.62 32.40 13.20
N THR A 51 22.95 32.98 14.36
CA THR A 51 23.10 32.42 15.70
C THR A 51 21.86 31.69 16.25
N PRO A 52 22.03 30.90 17.32
CA PRO A 52 21.03 29.94 17.79
C PRO A 52 19.99 30.60 18.68
N VAL A 53 18.72 30.21 18.53
CA VAL A 53 17.72 30.37 19.60
C VAL A 53 17.11 29.01 19.89
N ALA A 54 17.46 28.52 21.07
CA ALA A 54 16.84 27.38 21.72
C ALA A 54 15.37 27.69 22.02
N ALA A 55 14.50 26.77 21.64
CA ALA A 55 13.21 26.56 22.29
C ALA A 55 12.94 25.06 22.25
N SER A 56 13.36 24.38 23.31
CA SER A 56 12.95 23.02 23.65
C SER A 56 11.49 23.04 24.12
N PRO A 57 10.54 22.38 23.44
CA PRO A 57 9.50 21.68 24.15
C PRO A 57 10.07 20.34 24.61
N SER A 58 10.32 20.29 25.92
CA SER A 58 10.53 19.06 26.67
C SER A 58 9.32 18.15 26.44
N GLY A 59 9.58 17.01 25.79
CA GLY A 59 8.57 16.04 25.41
C GLY A 59 9.23 14.77 24.87
N SER A 60 10.35 14.36 25.48
CA SER A 60 10.89 13.02 25.30
C SER A 60 9.97 12.03 26.00
N ALA A 61 8.90 11.62 25.32
CA ALA A 61 8.36 10.30 25.55
C ALA A 61 9.45 9.31 25.11
N ALA A 62 10.01 8.60 26.08
CA ALA A 62 10.91 7.48 25.82
C ALA A 62 10.20 6.49 24.87
N PRO A 63 10.82 6.04 23.78
CA PRO A 63 10.26 4.93 23.03
C PRO A 63 10.36 3.68 23.90
N ASP A 64 9.20 3.19 24.30
CA ASP A 64 9.00 1.95 25.05
C ASP A 64 9.59 0.79 24.23
N THR A 65 10.74 0.27 24.67
CA THR A 65 11.55 -0.74 23.99
C THR A 65 10.98 -2.15 24.17
N THR A 66 9.72 -2.38 23.76
CA THR A 66 9.09 -3.71 23.94
C THR A 66 8.23 -4.21 22.79
N ARG A 67 8.38 -3.62 21.60
CA ARG A 67 8.03 -4.22 20.31
C ARG A 67 9.10 -3.72 19.35
N THR A 68 9.56 -4.51 18.38
CA THR A 68 10.32 -3.95 17.26
C THR A 68 9.39 -2.97 16.57
N ALA A 69 9.38 -1.72 17.03
CA ALA A 69 8.38 -0.74 16.68
C ALA A 69 8.54 -0.48 15.20
N CYS A 70 7.44 -0.57 14.47
CA CYS A 70 7.49 -0.33 13.05
C CYS A 70 8.09 1.05 12.78
N PRO A 71 9.20 1.14 12.05
CA PRO A 71 9.87 2.43 11.84
C PRO A 71 9.04 3.37 10.96
N VAL A 72 7.90 2.90 10.44
CA VAL A 72 6.98 3.65 9.61
C VAL A 72 5.77 4.12 10.42
N SER A 73 5.42 5.39 10.26
CA SER A 73 4.24 6.00 10.90
C SER A 73 3.01 5.90 10.00
N ALA A 74 1.83 5.99 10.62
CA ALA A 74 0.54 6.09 9.90
C ALA A 74 0.55 7.24 8.89
N ALA A 75 1.13 8.39 9.23
CA ALA A 75 1.23 9.55 8.33
C ALA A 75 2.11 9.27 7.10
N THR A 76 3.16 8.46 7.22
CA THR A 76 3.97 8.05 6.08
C THR A 76 3.20 7.08 5.18
N LEU A 77 2.49 6.11 5.75
CA LEU A 77 1.66 5.18 4.97
C LEU A 77 0.44 5.85 4.33
N GLN A 78 -0.18 6.83 5.00
CA GLN A 78 -1.28 7.63 4.45
C GLN A 78 -0.84 8.37 3.17
N ARG A 79 0.36 8.97 3.20
CA ARG A 79 0.92 9.64 2.01
C ARG A 79 1.25 8.65 0.91
N ALA A 80 1.75 7.46 1.27
CA ALA A 80 2.09 6.41 0.31
C ALA A 80 0.86 5.72 -0.30
N SER A 81 -0.27 5.69 0.41
CA SER A 81 -1.50 5.03 -0.05
C SER A 81 -2.29 5.85 -1.05
N GLY A 82 -2.10 7.18 -1.05
CA GLY A 82 -2.93 8.10 -1.83
C GLY A 82 -4.37 8.18 -1.34
N LEU A 83 -4.66 7.66 -0.14
CA LEU A 83 -5.99 7.75 0.46
C LEU A 83 -6.34 9.21 0.78
N ASP A 84 -7.55 9.59 0.42
CA ASP A 84 -8.09 10.89 0.80
C ASP A 84 -8.30 10.94 2.31
N SER A 85 -7.56 11.84 2.96
CA SER A 85 -7.51 11.93 4.44
C SER A 85 -8.79 12.49 5.06
N SER A 86 -9.73 13.00 4.25
CA SER A 86 -11.04 13.44 4.73
C SER A 86 -12.04 12.28 4.83
N THR A 87 -11.83 11.20 4.08
CA THR A 87 -12.72 10.03 4.07
C THR A 87 -12.15 8.83 4.81
N HIS A 88 -10.84 8.56 4.65
CA HIS A 88 -10.19 7.39 5.20
C HIS A 88 -8.83 7.73 5.80
N ARG A 89 -8.49 7.06 6.90
CA ARG A 89 -7.19 7.18 7.53
C ARG A 89 -6.57 5.83 7.84
N ILE A 90 -5.25 5.78 7.84
CA ILE A 90 -4.49 4.65 8.37
C ILE A 90 -4.69 4.57 9.88
N ASP A 91 -5.10 3.41 10.36
CA ASP A 91 -5.16 3.12 11.79
C ASP A 91 -3.76 2.83 12.33
N PRO A 92 -3.20 3.67 13.22
CA PRO A 92 -1.86 3.48 13.77
C PRO A 92 -1.71 2.19 14.58
N ASP A 93 -2.79 1.68 15.18
CA ASP A 93 -2.76 0.47 16.01
C ASP A 93 -2.78 -0.82 15.17
N HIS A 94 -3.19 -0.72 13.90
CA HIS A 94 -3.23 -1.83 12.95
C HIS A 94 -2.10 -1.79 11.92
N ILE A 95 -0.97 -1.13 12.25
CA ILE A 95 0.25 -1.19 11.43
C ILE A 95 1.10 -2.38 11.85
N LYS A 96 1.39 -3.27 10.91
CA LYS A 96 2.35 -4.37 11.07
C LYS A 96 3.45 -4.23 10.03
N CYS A 97 4.68 -4.56 10.39
CA CYS A 97 5.80 -4.45 9.47
C CYS A 97 6.87 -5.49 9.75
N ALA A 98 7.58 -5.87 8.69
CA ALA A 98 8.76 -6.71 8.78
C ALA A 98 9.64 -6.45 7.57
N ARG A 99 10.93 -6.21 7.81
CA ARG A 99 11.91 -5.87 6.75
C ARG A 99 11.38 -4.70 5.91
N GLN A 100 11.34 -4.84 4.59
CA GLN A 100 10.81 -3.84 3.65
C GLN A 100 9.29 -3.87 3.44
N TRP A 101 8.53 -4.58 4.28
CA TRP A 101 7.08 -4.75 4.08
C TRP A 101 6.30 -4.19 5.24
N ALA A 102 5.12 -3.64 4.94
CA ALA A 102 4.17 -3.23 5.95
C ALA A 102 2.74 -3.50 5.49
N THR A 103 1.87 -3.78 6.43
CA THR A 103 0.42 -3.74 6.25
C THR A 103 -0.17 -2.74 7.20
N ALA A 104 -1.29 -2.14 6.80
CA ALA A 104 -2.00 -1.22 7.66
C ALA A 104 -3.51 -1.34 7.48
N GLY A 105 -4.22 -1.38 8.60
CA GLY A 105 -5.67 -1.19 8.61
C GLY A 105 -6.04 0.23 8.16
N VAL A 106 -7.11 0.32 7.38
CA VAL A 106 -7.77 1.56 6.99
C VAL A 106 -9.07 1.62 7.75
N ILE A 107 -9.34 2.79 8.32
CA ILE A 107 -10.61 3.09 8.98
C ILE A 107 -11.23 4.33 8.33
N ALA A 108 -12.54 4.31 8.17
CA ALA A 108 -13.28 5.49 7.78
C ALA A 108 -13.15 6.59 8.85
N VAL A 109 -13.09 7.85 8.40
CA VAL A 109 -13.09 9.01 9.30
C VAL A 109 -14.49 9.25 9.85
N ASP A 110 -15.51 9.13 9.00
CA ASP A 110 -16.91 9.16 9.38
C ASP A 110 -17.42 7.73 9.60
N PRO A 111 -17.97 7.39 10.79
CA PRO A 111 -18.48 6.05 11.08
C PRO A 111 -19.70 5.64 10.21
N GLN A 112 -20.33 6.56 9.49
CA GLN A 112 -21.39 6.25 8.51
C GLN A 112 -20.82 5.89 7.13
N THR A 113 -19.54 6.15 6.89
CA THR A 113 -18.87 5.76 5.65
C THR A 113 -18.38 4.32 5.78
N GLN A 114 -18.73 3.48 4.82
CA GLN A 114 -18.18 2.12 4.72
C GLN A 114 -16.82 2.16 4.02
N GLY A 115 -15.88 1.36 4.53
CA GLY A 115 -14.56 1.26 3.91
C GLY A 115 -13.50 0.91 4.94
N ASP A 116 -13.57 -0.32 5.45
CA ASP A 116 -12.49 -0.88 6.25
C ASP A 116 -11.75 -1.91 5.40
N GLY A 117 -10.43 -1.86 5.43
CA GLY A 117 -9.59 -2.73 4.61
C GLY A 117 -8.16 -2.74 5.09
N VAL A 118 -7.36 -3.64 4.53
CA VAL A 118 -5.93 -3.71 4.82
C VAL A 118 -5.17 -3.35 3.55
N LEU A 119 -4.23 -2.41 3.68
CA LEU A 119 -3.32 -2.05 2.62
C LEU A 119 -1.99 -2.77 2.78
N VAL A 120 -1.37 -3.11 1.66
CA VAL A 120 -0.02 -3.68 1.60
C VAL A 120 0.94 -2.63 1.05
N PHE A 121 2.07 -2.48 1.71
CA PHE A 121 3.13 -1.57 1.31
C PHE A 121 4.47 -2.28 1.23
N LYS A 122 5.30 -1.78 0.31
CA LYS A 122 6.72 -2.13 0.21
C LYS A 122 7.56 -0.87 0.26
N HIS A 123 8.67 -0.96 0.98
CA HIS A 123 9.71 0.04 0.99
C HIS A 123 10.75 -0.30 -0.08
N SER A 124 10.88 0.55 -1.10
CA SER A 124 11.91 0.44 -2.13
C SER A 124 12.39 1.83 -2.52
N ASP A 125 13.67 1.95 -2.88
CA ASP A 125 14.27 3.21 -3.33
C ASP A 125 14.07 4.37 -2.33
N GLY A 126 14.14 4.06 -1.03
CA GLY A 126 13.98 5.03 0.05
C GLY A 126 12.56 5.56 0.26
N ARG A 127 11.54 4.92 -0.33
CA ARG A 127 10.14 5.33 -0.18
C ARG A 127 9.20 4.14 0.03
N TRP A 128 8.12 4.39 0.75
CA TRP A 128 6.99 3.47 0.86
C TRP A 128 6.07 3.60 -0.34
N GLN A 129 5.58 2.47 -0.83
CA GLN A 129 4.70 2.36 -2.00
C GLN A 129 3.57 1.39 -1.68
N LYS A 130 2.32 1.77 -1.98
CA LYS A 130 1.18 0.85 -1.90
C LYS A 130 1.30 -0.18 -3.03
N LEU A 131 1.19 -1.45 -2.68
CA LEU A 131 1.17 -2.56 -3.62
C LEU A 131 -0.24 -3.08 -3.87
N GLY A 132 -1.12 -3.00 -2.87
CA GLY A 132 -2.47 -3.50 -2.99
C GLY A 132 -3.33 -3.23 -1.77
N GLU A 133 -4.56 -3.72 -1.84
CA GLU A 133 -5.59 -3.60 -0.81
C GLU A 133 -6.48 -4.85 -0.79
N GLY A 134 -7.04 -5.17 0.38
CA GLY A 134 -7.97 -6.28 0.52
C GLY A 134 -8.53 -6.39 1.93
N SER A 135 -9.58 -7.19 2.09
CA SER A 135 -10.19 -7.54 3.38
C SER A 135 -9.50 -8.73 4.06
N ALA A 136 -8.76 -9.53 3.29
CA ALA A 136 -7.82 -10.55 3.74
C ALA A 136 -6.63 -10.56 2.77
N LEU A 137 -5.41 -10.76 3.28
CA LEU A 137 -4.20 -10.65 2.47
C LEU A 137 -3.52 -12.01 2.31
N GLU A 138 -3.41 -12.45 1.06
CA GLU A 138 -2.48 -13.50 0.65
C GLU A 138 -1.10 -12.88 0.40
N CYS A 139 -0.02 -13.56 0.79
CA CYS A 139 1.33 -13.00 0.71
C CYS A 139 1.91 -13.12 -0.72
N THR A 140 1.66 -14.25 -1.36
CA THR A 140 2.24 -14.62 -2.65
C THR A 140 1.95 -13.60 -3.77
N PRO A 141 0.71 -13.07 -3.93
CA PRO A 141 0.42 -12.09 -4.98
C PRO A 141 1.23 -10.79 -4.88
N PHE A 142 1.67 -10.43 -3.66
CA PHE A 142 2.47 -9.22 -3.42
C PHE A 142 3.97 -9.49 -3.38
N GLY A 143 4.39 -10.75 -3.56
CA GLY A 143 5.79 -11.16 -3.48
C GLY A 143 6.36 -11.08 -2.06
N ILE A 144 5.51 -11.16 -1.04
CA ILE A 144 5.92 -11.21 0.37
C ILE A 144 6.41 -12.63 0.66
N PRO A 145 7.67 -12.82 1.11
CA PRO A 145 8.16 -14.14 1.50
C PRO A 145 7.35 -14.74 2.66
N THR A 146 7.07 -16.04 2.59
CA THR A 146 6.24 -16.74 3.59
C THR A 146 6.82 -16.65 5.00
N GLU A 147 8.15 -16.61 5.15
CA GLU A 147 8.81 -16.49 6.46
C GLU A 147 8.50 -15.18 7.21
N ILE A 148 8.02 -14.15 6.50
CA ILE A 148 7.57 -12.89 7.14
C ILE A 148 6.08 -12.64 7.00
N GLY A 149 5.35 -13.49 6.29
CA GLY A 149 3.91 -13.31 6.06
C GLY A 149 3.14 -13.11 7.37
N ASP A 150 3.37 -14.02 8.33
CA ASP A 150 2.75 -13.96 9.66
C ASP A 150 3.06 -12.65 10.42
N GLN A 151 4.26 -12.08 10.23
CA GLN A 151 4.68 -10.85 10.90
C GLN A 151 3.96 -9.62 10.35
N VAL A 152 3.67 -9.61 9.05
CA VAL A 152 2.91 -8.54 8.39
C VAL A 152 1.42 -8.87 8.25
N GLY A 153 0.95 -9.98 8.81
CA GLY A 153 -0.47 -10.33 8.84
C GLY A 153 -1.06 -10.76 7.49
N CYS A 154 -0.25 -11.31 6.59
CA CYS A 154 -0.74 -12.06 5.43
C CYS A 154 -0.45 -13.56 5.62
N ARG A 155 -1.25 -14.43 5.01
CA ARG A 155 -1.00 -15.88 4.98
C ARG A 155 -1.45 -16.44 3.64
N ASP A 156 -0.62 -17.33 3.08
CA ASP A 156 -1.02 -18.18 1.95
C ASP A 156 -1.64 -19.47 2.52
N HIS A 157 -2.74 -19.94 1.91
CA HIS A 157 -3.47 -21.15 2.31
C HIS A 157 -3.10 -22.36 1.48
#